data_AF-A4G9Z2-F1
#
_entry.id   AF-A4G9Z2-F1
#
_cell.length_a   1.000
_cell.length_b   1.000
_cell.length_c   1.000
_cell.angle_alpha   90.00
_cell.angle_beta   90.00
_cell.angle_gamma   90.00
#
_symmetry.space_group_name_H-M   'P 1'
#
loop_
_entity.id
_entity.type
_entity.pdbx_description
1 polymer ?
#
loop_
_entity_poly.entity_id
_entity_poly.type
_entity_poly.pdbx_seq_one_letter_code
_entity_poly.pdbx_strand_id
1 'polypeptide(L)'
;MLGYVPSPMQDELLYSVLARTALQNALGSPKHCMEAFFGSPNIIPSIDLPGGLDIYRERLGQFSPFSDCVDILNRCTLYPYFRPFLPFERHLRCMEIFRYGRGGGLKTLMGTVANGFGAASALRFCNHCIQEDFEVSGTLYWHRSHNLPAVRSCLVHGVNLSEYGDHLVSGARQALVLPPFLSGNKTSIADNAKHSVLAHLSIDLLQANLSPIDTKLRTVVYRQALLAKGLCTRNNKIKLDALAIEVRRYYEDFSSFEHQDRLLSSQKEPLRWLRDVVDRSDRAMHPICHLFLIGFLFGSIDRFKQVLEQTTKSQELQVTDVPNADKSHHLLVDHPAIKDGSKSCRLAASESGLSITTVVERRRKLGIPVSERRKHLYPDVVNAINADLKSGEKIDVIAREHAVSICSVYRILRSNSDIATERLVLKTQQLKTRKRLEWMALIDSEGRNGLNAVRARGLDLFAWLYRNDQDWLKNENLRCQVVTRRGISRIDWLSRDFLFSKSVVTVVGEMRKEKKRRRISKTMILRHLGCEVLLHKFSDKLPRLRSALELHSETAFEYNKYRIERAIDELLTTYAFPAMWKIKRHAGIRNWSEALTSYAASYRASRCCLSH
;
A
#
# COMPACT_ATOMS: atom_id res chain seq x y z
N MET A 1 -20.10 23.66 -10.37
CA MET A 1 -20.71 23.22 -9.09
C MET A 1 -20.62 21.70 -9.07
N LEU A 2 -20.19 21.10 -7.96
CA LEU A 2 -20.12 19.62 -7.82
C LEU A 2 -21.53 19.09 -7.53
N GLY A 3 -22.01 18.14 -8.33
CA GLY A 3 -23.33 17.52 -8.17
C GLY A 3 -23.35 16.32 -7.21
N TYR A 4 -22.20 15.70 -6.96
CA TYR A 4 -22.04 14.56 -6.07
C TYR A 4 -20.65 14.54 -5.41
N VAL A 5 -20.57 14.10 -4.15
CA VAL A 5 -19.29 13.87 -3.46
C VAL A 5 -19.36 12.48 -2.82
N PRO A 6 -18.50 11.52 -3.22
CA PRO A 6 -18.47 10.21 -2.60
C PRO A 6 -17.93 10.29 -1.18
N SER A 7 -18.44 9.43 -0.29
CA SER A 7 -17.80 9.20 1.01
C SER A 7 -16.44 8.51 0.81
N PRO A 8 -15.42 8.85 1.63
CA PRO A 8 -14.12 8.18 1.60
C PRO A 8 -14.27 6.71 1.97
N MET A 9 -13.57 5.84 1.24
CA MET A 9 -13.47 4.41 1.54
C MET A 9 -12.47 4.15 2.67
N GLN A 10 -12.53 2.95 3.23
CA GLN A 10 -11.59 2.54 4.26
C GLN A 10 -10.17 2.56 3.70
N ASP A 11 -9.29 3.26 4.40
CA ASP A 11 -7.89 3.42 4.02
C ASP A 11 -7.66 4.15 2.69
N GLU A 12 -8.57 5.01 2.24
CA GLU A 12 -8.42 5.74 0.96
C GLU A 12 -7.61 7.05 1.10
N LEU A 13 -6.72 7.32 0.14
CA LEU A 13 -6.04 8.63 0.02
C LEU A 13 -7.00 9.72 -0.49
N LEU A 14 -6.84 10.96 0.00
CA LEU A 14 -7.60 12.12 -0.47
C LEU A 14 -7.42 12.32 -1.98
N TYR A 15 -6.22 12.05 -2.49
CA TYR A 15 -5.94 12.03 -3.94
C TYR A 15 -6.93 11.15 -4.72
N SER A 16 -7.27 9.97 -4.18
CA SER A 16 -8.25 9.06 -4.77
C SER A 16 -9.70 9.55 -4.61
N VAL A 17 -10.03 10.14 -3.45
CA VAL A 17 -11.35 10.78 -3.24
C VAL A 17 -11.58 11.88 -4.29
N LEU A 18 -10.57 12.73 -4.53
CA LEU A 18 -10.62 13.76 -5.56
C LEU A 18 -10.80 13.15 -6.95
N ALA A 19 -10.06 12.10 -7.29
CA ALA A 19 -10.16 11.41 -8.58
C ALA A 19 -11.56 10.81 -8.82
N ARG A 20 -12.12 10.13 -7.82
CA ARG A 20 -13.49 9.58 -7.90
C ARG A 20 -14.55 10.68 -7.98
N THR A 21 -14.38 11.75 -7.20
CA THR A 21 -15.27 12.91 -7.28
C THR A 21 -15.24 13.51 -8.68
N ALA A 22 -14.05 13.69 -9.27
CA ALA A 22 -13.92 14.21 -10.63
C ALA A 22 -14.61 13.31 -11.65
N LEU A 23 -14.35 12.00 -11.60
CA LEU A 23 -14.95 11.00 -12.50
C LEU A 23 -16.47 10.98 -12.42
N GLN A 24 -17.03 10.94 -11.20
CA GLN A 24 -18.47 10.81 -10.97
C GLN A 24 -19.26 12.07 -11.31
N ASN A 25 -18.59 13.22 -11.34
CA ASN A 25 -19.18 14.49 -11.79
C ASN A 25 -18.86 14.80 -13.25
N ALA A 26 -18.22 13.86 -13.98
CA ALA A 26 -17.74 14.07 -15.35
C ALA A 26 -16.93 15.37 -15.49
N LEU A 27 -16.12 15.71 -14.49
CA LEU A 27 -15.25 16.87 -14.55
C LEU A 27 -14.20 16.61 -15.62
N GLY A 28 -14.12 17.51 -16.61
CA GLY A 28 -13.25 17.36 -17.77
C GLY A 28 -11.76 17.56 -17.42
N SER A 29 -11.22 18.73 -17.79
CA SER A 29 -9.77 18.96 -17.67
C SER A 29 -9.27 18.94 -16.21
N PRO A 30 -8.02 18.52 -15.95
CA PRO A 30 -7.42 18.59 -14.61
C PRO A 30 -7.46 19.99 -13.99
N LYS A 31 -7.31 21.04 -14.81
CA LYS A 31 -7.43 22.43 -14.35
C LYS A 31 -8.83 22.76 -13.85
N HIS A 32 -9.87 22.32 -14.55
CA HIS A 32 -11.25 22.48 -14.10
C HIS A 32 -11.52 21.70 -12.81
N CYS A 33 -10.91 20.52 -12.64
CA CYS A 33 -10.99 19.78 -11.37
C CYS A 33 -10.38 20.61 -10.23
N MET A 34 -9.18 21.16 -10.40
CA MET A 34 -8.51 21.97 -9.38
C MET A 34 -9.29 23.25 -9.06
N GLU A 35 -9.83 23.92 -10.09
CA GLU A 35 -10.72 25.06 -9.92
C GLU A 35 -11.98 24.67 -9.14
N ALA A 36 -12.61 23.55 -9.47
CA ALA A 36 -13.81 23.06 -8.78
C ALA A 36 -13.51 22.73 -7.30
N PHE A 37 -12.40 22.06 -7.02
CA PHE A 37 -12.06 21.58 -5.68
C PHE A 37 -11.44 22.65 -4.79
N PHE A 38 -10.63 23.55 -5.33
CA PHE A 38 -9.81 24.46 -4.53
C PHE A 38 -9.90 25.92 -4.97
N GLY A 39 -10.70 26.25 -5.98
CA GLY A 39 -10.87 27.63 -6.46
C GLY A 39 -9.65 28.20 -7.15
N SER A 40 -8.73 27.36 -7.63
CA SER A 40 -7.62 27.78 -8.45
C SER A 40 -7.24 26.69 -9.46
N PRO A 41 -6.99 27.04 -10.75
CA PRO A 41 -6.63 26.05 -11.75
C PRO A 41 -5.15 25.69 -11.70
N ASN A 42 -4.36 26.35 -10.85
CA ASN A 42 -2.90 26.24 -10.77
C ASN A 42 -2.42 25.36 -9.60
N ILE A 43 -3.34 24.68 -8.93
CA ILE A 43 -3.01 23.79 -7.82
C ILE A 43 -2.49 22.46 -8.37
N ILE A 44 -1.45 21.94 -7.72
CA ILE A 44 -0.91 20.61 -8.00
C ILE A 44 -1.31 19.75 -6.81
N PRO A 45 -2.20 18.76 -6.98
CA PRO A 45 -2.66 17.92 -5.88
C PRO A 45 -1.51 17.02 -5.42
N SER A 46 -1.11 17.16 -4.16
CA SER A 46 -0.15 16.23 -3.56
C SER A 46 -0.83 14.89 -3.29
N ILE A 47 -0.14 13.79 -3.60
CA ILE A 47 -0.65 12.42 -3.39
C ILE A 47 -0.81 12.12 -1.90
N ASP A 48 0.18 12.49 -1.09
CA ASP A 48 0.30 12.08 0.31
C ASP A 48 -0.14 13.16 1.30
N LEU A 49 0.15 14.42 0.97
CA LEU A 49 0.08 15.56 1.90
C LEU A 49 -0.49 16.81 1.20
N PRO A 50 -1.78 16.81 0.80
CA PRO A 50 -2.43 17.94 0.14
C PRO A 50 -2.66 19.12 1.10
N GLY A 51 -2.51 20.35 0.60
CA GLY A 51 -2.87 21.58 1.33
C GLY A 51 -4.20 22.18 0.87
N GLY A 52 -4.63 23.26 1.52
CA GLY A 52 -5.85 24.00 1.17
C GLY A 52 -7.12 23.26 1.55
N LEU A 53 -7.07 22.47 2.62
CA LEU A 53 -8.13 21.55 3.02
C LEU A 53 -9.38 22.27 3.55
N ASP A 54 -9.22 23.47 4.14
CA ASP A 54 -10.38 24.28 4.54
C ASP A 54 -11.12 24.79 3.30
N ILE A 55 -10.39 25.31 2.31
CA ILE A 55 -10.95 25.74 1.03
C ILE A 55 -11.65 24.58 0.33
N TYR A 56 -11.02 23.40 0.30
CA TYR A 56 -11.62 22.20 -0.27
C TYR A 56 -12.96 21.88 0.40
N ARG A 57 -12.96 21.77 1.73
CA ARG A 57 -14.16 21.49 2.52
C ARG A 57 -15.26 22.54 2.30
N GLU A 58 -14.91 23.81 2.31
CA GLU A 58 -15.83 24.93 2.07
C GLU A 58 -16.49 24.83 0.69
N ARG A 59 -15.74 24.46 -0.35
CA ARG A 59 -16.27 24.28 -1.71
C ARG A 59 -17.16 23.05 -1.86
N LEU A 60 -16.95 22.00 -1.03
CA LEU A 60 -17.90 20.89 -0.95
C LEU A 60 -19.21 21.31 -0.24
N GLY A 61 -19.15 22.31 0.64
CA GLY A 61 -20.29 22.81 1.41
C GLY A 61 -20.99 21.69 2.19
N GLN A 62 -22.32 21.66 2.11
CA GLN A 62 -23.14 20.64 2.77
C GLN A 62 -22.90 19.20 2.29
N PHE A 63 -22.20 19.01 1.16
CA PHE A 63 -21.88 17.70 0.62
C PHE A 63 -20.53 17.17 1.13
N SER A 64 -19.82 17.94 1.97
CA SER A 64 -18.57 17.49 2.57
C SER A 64 -18.77 16.24 3.44
N PRO A 65 -18.05 15.13 3.20
CA PRO A 65 -18.05 13.96 4.08
C PRO A 65 -17.11 14.12 5.30
N PHE A 66 -16.54 15.31 5.47
CA PHE A 66 -15.54 15.63 6.48
C PHE A 66 -16.03 16.73 7.43
N SER A 67 -15.82 16.54 8.73
CA SER A 67 -16.17 17.53 9.75
C SER A 67 -15.25 18.74 9.71
N ASP A 68 -13.94 18.53 9.62
CA ASP A 68 -12.93 19.57 9.60
C ASP A 68 -11.65 19.11 8.88
N CYS A 69 -10.64 20.00 8.83
CA CYS A 69 -9.33 19.70 8.25
C CYS A 69 -8.62 18.53 8.96
N VAL A 70 -8.76 18.41 10.29
CA VAL A 70 -8.13 17.33 11.07
C VAL A 70 -8.75 15.98 10.70
N ASP A 71 -10.06 15.92 10.46
CA ASP A 71 -10.75 14.72 10.00
C ASP A 71 -10.25 14.26 8.63
N ILE A 72 -10.07 15.19 7.68
CA ILE A 72 -9.45 14.89 6.38
C ILE A 72 -8.04 14.33 6.57
N LEU A 73 -7.22 14.99 7.39
CA LEU A 73 -5.84 14.57 7.65
C LEU A 73 -5.79 13.15 8.23
N ASN A 74 -6.64 12.86 9.22
CA ASN A 74 -6.66 11.59 9.92
C ASN A 74 -7.19 10.43 9.06
N ARG A 75 -8.18 10.69 8.20
CA ARG A 75 -8.87 9.65 7.42
C ARG A 75 -8.32 9.45 6.03
N CYS A 76 -7.73 10.49 5.44
CA CYS A 76 -7.43 10.52 4.00
C CYS A 76 -6.01 10.98 3.65
N THR A 77 -5.10 11.17 4.61
CA THR A 77 -3.72 11.55 4.29
C THR A 77 -2.70 10.66 4.99
N LEU A 78 -1.43 10.83 4.62
CA LEU A 78 -0.32 10.18 5.32
C LEU A 78 0.16 10.99 6.53
N TYR A 79 -0.46 12.13 6.86
CA TYR A 79 -0.01 12.98 7.96
C TYR A 79 0.05 12.27 9.33
N PRO A 80 -0.88 11.37 9.70
CA PRO A 80 -0.80 10.67 10.98
C PRO A 80 0.46 9.82 11.16
N TYR A 81 1.11 9.41 10.06
CA TYR A 81 2.41 8.73 10.09
C TYR A 81 3.56 9.68 10.50
N PHE A 82 3.47 10.96 10.15
CA PHE A 82 4.51 11.96 10.46
C PHE A 82 4.28 12.65 11.80
N ARG A 83 3.01 12.99 12.10
CA ARG A 83 2.59 13.82 13.24
C ARG A 83 3.22 13.47 14.59
N PRO A 84 3.35 12.19 15.00
CA PRO A 84 3.78 11.85 16.36
C PRO A 84 5.23 12.24 16.65
N PHE A 85 6.04 12.40 15.60
CA PHE A 85 7.47 12.71 15.71
C PHE A 85 7.81 14.15 15.36
N LEU A 86 6.81 15.00 15.09
CA LEU A 86 7.01 16.42 14.86
C LEU A 86 7.11 17.17 16.19
N PRO A 87 8.08 18.09 16.33
CA PRO A 87 8.04 19.11 17.38
C PRO A 87 6.74 19.92 17.30
N PHE A 88 6.20 20.32 18.45
CA PHE A 88 4.89 21.00 18.53
C PHE A 88 4.79 22.24 17.63
N GLU A 89 5.83 23.09 17.61
CA GLU A 89 5.87 24.27 16.74
C GLU A 89 5.80 23.91 15.24
N ARG A 90 6.47 22.83 14.83
CA ARG A 90 6.43 22.37 13.43
C ARG A 90 5.08 21.76 13.09
N HIS A 91 4.46 21.06 14.04
CA HIS A 91 3.09 20.56 13.90
C HIS A 91 2.12 21.72 13.64
N LEU A 92 2.18 22.79 14.43
CA LEU A 92 1.34 23.98 14.24
C LEU A 92 1.54 24.61 12.86
N ARG A 93 2.79 24.81 12.41
CA ARG A 93 3.08 25.31 11.05
C ARG A 93 2.55 24.39 9.94
N CYS A 94 2.65 23.07 10.12
CA CYS A 94 2.05 22.13 9.19
C CYS A 94 0.53 22.30 9.14
N MET A 95 -0.13 22.45 10.29
CA MET A 95 -1.58 22.69 10.35
C MET A 95 -2.00 23.95 9.61
N GLU A 96 -1.25 25.06 9.72
CA GLU A 96 -1.52 26.28 8.95
C GLU A 96 -1.45 26.03 7.44
N ILE A 97 -0.41 25.32 6.97
CA ILE A 97 -0.24 25.01 5.55
C ILE A 97 -1.31 24.02 5.06
N PHE A 98 -1.70 23.03 5.86
CA PHE A 98 -2.78 22.10 5.50
C PHE A 98 -4.11 22.83 5.33
N ARG A 99 -4.41 23.77 6.24
CA ARG A 99 -5.67 24.52 6.20
C ARG A 99 -5.70 25.52 5.04
N TYR A 100 -4.68 26.37 4.93
CA TYR A 100 -4.73 27.58 4.10
C TYR A 100 -3.68 27.61 2.98
N GLY A 101 -2.60 26.84 3.09
CA GLY A 101 -1.51 26.83 2.13
C GLY A 101 -1.75 25.93 0.92
N ARG A 102 -0.85 25.95 -0.07
CA ARG A 102 -0.89 25.07 -1.26
C ARG A 102 -0.08 23.78 -1.10
N GLY A 103 0.22 23.38 0.14
CA GLY A 103 1.03 22.19 0.47
C GLY A 103 2.54 22.35 0.26
N GLY A 104 3.01 23.48 -0.28
CA GLY A 104 4.43 23.79 -0.43
C GLY A 104 5.16 23.79 0.92
N GLY A 105 6.37 23.22 0.97
CA GLY A 105 7.22 23.21 2.17
C GLY A 105 6.85 22.16 3.23
N LEU A 106 5.70 21.49 3.15
CA LEU A 106 5.28 20.45 4.10
C LEU A 106 6.33 19.33 4.25
N LYS A 107 6.83 18.79 3.13
CA LYS A 107 7.86 17.73 3.12
C LYS A 107 9.19 18.20 3.71
N THR A 108 9.48 19.50 3.67
CA THR A 108 10.65 20.09 4.31
C THR A 108 10.44 20.22 5.82
N LEU A 109 9.28 20.70 6.26
CA LEU A 109 8.94 20.83 7.68
C LEU A 109 8.92 19.47 8.41
N MET A 110 8.40 18.44 7.73
CA MET A 110 8.39 17.06 8.20
C MET A 110 9.74 16.35 8.09
N GLY A 111 10.76 17.03 7.56
CA GLY A 111 12.12 16.51 7.47
C GLY A 111 12.34 15.44 6.40
N THR A 112 11.38 15.15 5.52
CA THR A 112 11.50 14.11 4.50
C THR A 112 12.69 14.35 3.57
N VAL A 113 12.89 15.61 3.15
CA VAL A 113 14.00 16.03 2.26
C VAL A 113 15.33 16.04 3.01
N ALA A 114 15.38 16.70 4.17
CA ALA A 114 16.60 16.84 4.96
C ALA A 114 17.16 15.50 5.48
N ASN A 115 16.31 14.47 5.58
CA ASN A 115 16.72 13.13 6.01
C ASN A 115 17.11 12.19 4.85
N GLY A 116 16.96 12.62 3.59
CA GLY A 116 17.40 11.86 2.42
C GLY A 116 16.44 10.75 1.97
N PHE A 117 15.17 10.77 2.39
CA PHE A 117 14.15 9.78 2.02
C PHE A 117 13.33 10.18 0.77
N GLY A 118 13.83 11.15 0.00
CA GLY A 118 13.19 11.66 -1.22
C GLY A 118 11.96 12.54 -0.94
N ALA A 119 11.48 13.22 -1.99
CA ALA A 119 10.27 14.04 -1.95
C ALA A 119 9.14 13.49 -2.82
N ALA A 120 9.42 12.51 -3.68
CA ALA A 120 8.45 11.94 -4.60
C ALA A 120 7.67 10.79 -3.94
N SER A 121 6.35 10.88 -3.98
CA SER A 121 5.46 9.85 -3.46
C SER A 121 4.98 9.03 -4.65
N ALA A 122 5.50 7.81 -4.79
CA ALA A 122 5.05 6.91 -5.84
C ALA A 122 3.71 6.29 -5.45
N LEU A 123 2.79 6.17 -6.42
CA LEU A 123 1.53 5.46 -6.24
C LEU A 123 1.75 3.94 -6.32
N ARG A 124 1.41 3.24 -5.24
CA ARG A 124 1.55 1.79 -5.11
C ARG A 124 0.22 1.10 -4.91
N PHE A 125 0.11 -0.12 -5.42
CA PHE A 125 -1.10 -0.92 -5.31
C PHE A 125 -0.84 -2.43 -5.27
N CYS A 126 -1.83 -3.16 -4.75
CA CYS A 126 -1.92 -4.61 -4.79
C CYS A 126 -3.05 -4.99 -5.76
N ASN A 127 -2.79 -5.89 -6.73
CA ASN A 127 -3.83 -6.34 -7.66
C ASN A 127 -5.00 -7.02 -6.94
N HIS A 128 -4.71 -7.79 -5.89
CA HIS A 128 -5.74 -8.46 -5.10
C HIS A 128 -6.61 -7.44 -4.34
N CYS A 129 -6.01 -6.42 -3.70
CA CYS A 129 -6.80 -5.37 -3.05
C CYS A 129 -7.71 -4.64 -4.05
N ILE A 130 -7.18 -4.21 -5.20
CA ILE A 130 -7.97 -3.52 -6.23
C ILE A 130 -9.15 -4.38 -6.69
N GLN A 131 -8.92 -5.68 -6.91
CA GLN A 131 -9.98 -6.59 -7.31
C GLN A 131 -11.07 -6.69 -6.23
N GLU A 132 -10.68 -6.88 -4.97
CA GLU A 132 -11.62 -6.98 -3.86
C GLU A 132 -12.36 -5.65 -3.60
N ASP A 133 -11.68 -4.52 -3.74
CA ASP A 133 -12.29 -3.19 -3.64
C ASP A 133 -13.36 -3.02 -4.72
N PHE A 134 -13.08 -3.46 -5.95
CA PHE A 134 -14.05 -3.46 -7.03
C PHE A 134 -15.25 -4.37 -6.73
N GLU A 135 -15.01 -5.58 -6.23
CA GLU A 135 -16.06 -6.53 -5.87
C GLU A 135 -16.94 -6.03 -4.71
N VAL A 136 -16.36 -5.38 -3.71
CA VAL A 136 -17.08 -4.91 -2.51
C VAL A 136 -17.77 -3.56 -2.75
N SER A 137 -17.09 -2.63 -3.39
CA SER A 137 -17.49 -1.21 -3.45
C SER A 137 -17.83 -0.71 -4.86
N GLY A 138 -17.54 -1.49 -5.90
CA GLY A 138 -17.78 -1.12 -7.30
C GLY A 138 -16.85 -0.03 -7.82
N THR A 139 -15.78 0.30 -7.09
CA THR A 139 -14.84 1.38 -7.46
C THR A 139 -13.43 1.06 -6.99
N LEU A 140 -12.45 1.66 -7.66
CA LEU A 140 -11.03 1.47 -7.38
C LEU A 140 -10.50 2.69 -6.63
N TYR A 141 -9.60 2.48 -5.68
CA TYR A 141 -9.01 3.59 -4.95
C TYR A 141 -7.59 3.30 -4.46
N TRP A 142 -6.83 4.37 -4.20
CA TRP A 142 -5.47 4.25 -3.68
C TRP A 142 -5.50 4.10 -2.16
N HIS A 143 -4.97 2.98 -1.65
CA HIS A 143 -4.83 2.76 -0.22
C HIS A 143 -3.71 3.61 0.39
N ARG A 144 -3.93 4.23 1.55
CA ARG A 144 -2.90 4.96 2.30
C ARG A 144 -1.79 4.02 2.74
N SER A 145 -2.14 2.85 3.27
CA SER A 145 -1.19 1.84 3.76
C SER A 145 -0.15 1.44 2.70
N HIS A 146 -0.56 1.22 1.46
CA HIS A 146 0.34 0.88 0.33
C HIS A 146 1.31 2.02 -0.02
N ASN A 147 0.91 3.26 0.26
CA ASN A 147 1.65 4.46 -0.13
C ASN A 147 2.52 5.02 1.00
N LEU A 148 2.58 4.35 2.15
CA LEU A 148 3.48 4.71 3.24
C LEU A 148 4.95 4.49 2.88
N PRO A 149 5.87 5.29 3.45
CA PRO A 149 7.30 5.04 3.31
C PRO A 149 7.69 3.63 3.77
N ALA A 150 8.60 2.99 3.03
CA ALA A 150 9.11 1.63 3.24
C ALA A 150 8.09 0.47 3.20
N VAL A 151 6.81 0.74 2.94
CA VAL A 151 5.85 -0.31 2.62
C VAL A 151 6.03 -0.71 1.16
N ARG A 152 6.66 -1.87 0.95
CA ARG A 152 6.94 -2.45 -0.39
C ARG A 152 6.12 -3.69 -0.70
N SER A 153 5.46 -4.24 0.31
CA SER A 153 4.57 -5.38 0.19
C SER A 153 3.22 -5.09 0.81
N CYS A 154 2.20 -5.70 0.24
CA CYS A 154 0.86 -5.69 0.77
C CYS A 154 0.84 -6.62 1.99
N LEU A 155 0.67 -6.09 3.21
CA LEU A 155 0.57 -6.92 4.41
C LEU A 155 -0.67 -7.81 4.45
N VAL A 156 -1.63 -7.45 3.62
CA VAL A 156 -2.89 -8.14 3.48
C VAL A 156 -2.66 -9.44 2.71
N HIS A 157 -2.17 -9.36 1.48
CA HIS A 157 -2.02 -10.50 0.57
C HIS A 157 -0.61 -11.10 0.54
N GLY A 158 0.36 -10.49 1.21
CA GLY A 158 1.74 -10.99 1.24
C GLY A 158 2.48 -10.91 -0.10
N VAL A 159 2.04 -10.04 -1.02
CA VAL A 159 2.66 -9.85 -2.34
C VAL A 159 3.36 -8.49 -2.43
N ASN A 160 4.36 -8.37 -3.30
CA ASN A 160 5.01 -7.08 -3.56
C ASN A 160 4.02 -6.10 -4.22
N LEU A 161 4.07 -4.85 -3.79
CA LEU A 161 3.26 -3.78 -4.36
C LEU A 161 3.80 -3.40 -5.74
N SER A 162 2.88 -3.21 -6.68
CA SER A 162 3.19 -2.67 -8.00
C SER A 162 3.22 -1.15 -7.93
N GLU A 163 4.23 -0.53 -8.54
CA GLU A 163 4.30 0.93 -8.70
C GLU A 163 3.63 1.35 -10.01
N TYR A 164 2.80 2.38 -9.94
CA TYR A 164 2.15 2.97 -11.11
C TYR A 164 3.09 4.02 -11.72
N GLY A 165 3.69 3.75 -12.89
CA GLY A 165 4.72 4.60 -13.49
C GLY A 165 4.19 5.83 -14.27
N ASP A 166 2.95 5.79 -14.77
CA ASP A 166 2.47 6.77 -15.76
C ASP A 166 2.24 8.19 -15.21
N HIS A 167 2.16 8.35 -13.89
CA HIS A 167 2.02 9.68 -13.25
C HIS A 167 3.32 10.52 -13.31
N LEU A 168 4.47 9.91 -13.62
CA LEU A 168 5.79 10.55 -13.68
C LEU A 168 6.11 11.11 -15.09
N VAL A 169 5.25 10.88 -16.09
CA VAL A 169 5.44 11.42 -17.44
C VAL A 169 5.20 12.94 -17.42
N SER A 170 6.24 13.70 -17.78
CA SER A 170 6.26 15.17 -17.75
C SER A 170 5.12 15.77 -18.58
N GLY A 171 4.07 16.24 -17.91
CA GLY A 171 2.91 16.90 -18.54
C GLY A 171 1.61 16.83 -17.74
N ALA A 172 1.44 15.80 -16.90
CA ALA A 172 0.16 15.50 -16.24
C ALA A 172 0.16 15.72 -14.71
N ARG A 173 0.95 16.68 -14.17
CA ARG A 173 1.12 16.85 -12.71
C ARG A 173 -0.17 17.20 -11.95
N GLN A 174 -1.19 17.69 -12.64
CA GLN A 174 -2.51 18.01 -12.06
C GLN A 174 -3.52 16.88 -12.24
N ALA A 175 -3.18 15.84 -13.00
CA ALA A 175 -4.09 14.74 -13.27
C ALA A 175 -4.40 13.98 -11.97
N LEU A 176 -5.66 13.59 -11.86
CA LEU A 176 -6.17 12.73 -10.80
C LEU A 176 -6.45 11.37 -11.42
N VAL A 177 -5.66 10.36 -11.04
CA VAL A 177 -5.77 9.00 -11.59
C VAL A 177 -6.26 8.03 -10.54
N LEU A 178 -7.06 7.04 -10.97
CA LEU A 178 -7.40 5.88 -10.15
C LEU A 178 -6.43 4.72 -10.44
N PRO A 179 -6.34 3.73 -9.55
CA PRO A 179 -5.55 2.54 -9.83
C PRO A 179 -6.00 1.84 -11.12
N PRO A 180 -5.08 1.25 -11.90
CA PRO A 180 -5.44 0.51 -13.09
C PRO A 180 -6.12 -0.81 -12.73
N PHE A 181 -7.17 -1.17 -13.47
CA PHE A 181 -7.76 -2.51 -13.37
C PHE A 181 -6.91 -3.50 -14.19
N LEU A 182 -6.02 -4.23 -13.53
CA LEU A 182 -5.12 -5.17 -14.20
C LEU A 182 -5.59 -6.61 -13.93
N SER A 183 -6.27 -7.20 -14.90
CA SER A 183 -6.60 -8.64 -14.87
C SER A 183 -5.36 -9.47 -15.21
N GLY A 184 -4.99 -10.43 -14.33
CA GLY A 184 -4.03 -11.50 -14.67
C GLY A 184 -2.54 -11.18 -14.50
N ASN A 185 -2.16 -10.16 -13.73
CA ASN A 185 -0.74 -9.89 -13.48
C ASN A 185 -0.09 -10.94 -12.56
N LYS A 186 1.13 -11.37 -12.93
CA LYS A 186 1.98 -12.20 -12.07
C LYS A 186 2.33 -11.43 -10.79
N THR A 187 1.69 -11.77 -9.68
CA THR A 187 2.09 -11.28 -8.36
C THR A 187 3.36 -12.00 -7.92
N SER A 188 4.35 -11.24 -7.47
CA SER A 188 5.53 -11.80 -6.81
C SER A 188 5.27 -11.83 -5.30
N ILE A 189 5.54 -12.98 -4.69
CA ILE A 189 5.46 -13.15 -3.23
C ILE A 189 6.50 -12.23 -2.59
N ALA A 190 6.10 -11.53 -1.52
CA ALA A 190 7.01 -10.72 -0.74
C ALA A 190 7.82 -11.62 0.20
N ASP A 191 9.09 -11.83 -0.12
CA ASP A 191 9.96 -12.81 0.57
C ASP A 191 10.93 -12.14 1.58
N ASN A 192 10.48 -11.15 2.35
CA ASN A 192 11.33 -10.54 3.37
C ASN A 192 10.57 -10.22 4.66
N ALA A 193 10.84 -11.03 5.70
CA ALA A 193 10.21 -10.90 7.02
C ALA A 193 10.48 -9.54 7.69
N LYS A 194 11.66 -8.93 7.51
CA LYS A 194 11.99 -7.64 8.11
C LYS A 194 11.31 -6.47 7.42
N HIS A 195 11.11 -6.56 6.09
CA HIS A 195 10.26 -5.62 5.37
C HIS A 195 8.82 -5.68 5.86
N SER A 196 8.32 -6.90 6.11
CA SER A 196 7.00 -7.08 6.70
C SER A 196 6.90 -6.44 8.08
N VAL A 197 7.86 -6.66 8.99
CA VAL A 197 7.87 -6.02 10.33
C VAL A 197 7.82 -4.50 10.22
N LEU A 198 8.65 -3.90 9.37
CA LEU A 198 8.66 -2.45 9.20
C LEU A 198 7.35 -1.93 8.60
N ALA A 199 6.77 -2.65 7.63
CA ALA A 199 5.48 -2.30 7.06
C ALA A 199 4.36 -2.38 8.11
N HIS A 200 4.38 -3.36 9.02
CA HIS A 200 3.43 -3.45 10.14
C HIS A 200 3.56 -2.20 11.02
N LEU A 201 4.77 -1.89 11.46
CA LEU A 201 5.03 -0.70 12.28
C LEU A 201 4.57 0.60 11.60
N SER A 202 4.77 0.74 10.29
CA SER A 202 4.32 1.90 9.52
C SER A 202 2.79 2.02 9.48
N ILE A 203 2.10 0.90 9.21
CA ILE A 203 0.63 0.87 9.10
C ILE A 203 -0.01 1.07 10.47
N ASP A 204 0.51 0.39 11.50
CA ASP A 204 0.06 0.52 12.88
C ASP A 204 0.21 1.98 13.36
N LEU A 205 1.31 2.66 13.01
CA LEU A 205 1.52 4.06 13.36
C LEU A 205 0.48 4.97 12.68
N LEU A 206 0.24 4.78 11.39
CA LEU A 206 -0.77 5.54 10.64
C LEU A 206 -2.15 5.38 11.27
N GLN A 207 -2.53 4.14 11.61
CA GLN A 207 -3.83 3.80 12.20
C GLN A 207 -3.97 4.26 13.65
N ALA A 208 -2.89 4.23 14.42
CA ALA A 208 -2.88 4.67 15.81
C ALA A 208 -3.25 6.15 15.97
N ASN A 209 -3.13 6.95 14.90
CA ASN A 209 -3.56 8.34 14.83
C ASN A 209 -3.10 9.16 16.04
N LEU A 210 -1.85 8.98 16.45
CA LEU A 210 -1.30 9.60 17.66
C LEU A 210 -1.13 11.12 17.49
N SER A 211 -1.44 11.86 18.55
CA SER A 211 -1.09 13.29 18.66
C SER A 211 0.44 13.48 18.61
N PRO A 212 0.94 14.71 18.38
CA PRO A 212 2.35 15.00 18.53
C PRO A 212 2.84 14.56 19.91
N ILE A 213 3.86 13.70 19.93
CA ILE A 213 4.42 13.20 21.19
C ILE A 213 5.42 14.23 21.68
N ASP A 214 5.29 14.65 22.93
CA ASP A 214 6.26 15.55 23.54
C ASP A 214 7.68 14.96 23.42
N THR A 215 8.57 15.82 22.96
CA THR A 215 9.98 15.53 22.71
C THR A 215 10.67 15.03 23.98
N LYS A 216 10.39 15.62 25.15
CA LYS A 216 11.01 15.20 26.42
C LYS A 216 10.48 13.83 26.84
N LEU A 217 9.17 13.65 26.83
CA LEU A 217 8.53 12.36 27.14
C LEU A 217 9.07 11.23 26.26
N ARG A 218 9.14 11.43 24.93
CA ARG A 218 9.67 10.43 23.99
C ARG A 218 11.11 10.04 24.32
N THR A 219 11.96 11.02 24.63
CA THR A 219 13.36 10.78 25.02
C THR A 219 13.47 9.97 26.31
N VAL A 220 12.63 10.26 27.31
CA VAL A 220 12.55 9.48 28.55
C VAL A 220 12.18 8.03 28.26
N VAL A 221 11.12 7.81 27.48
CA VAL A 221 10.63 6.46 27.11
C VAL A 221 11.70 5.65 26.36
N TYR A 222 12.38 6.25 25.39
CA TYR A 222 13.49 5.56 24.70
C TYR A 222 14.66 5.26 25.64
N ARG A 223 15.06 6.19 26.49
CA ARG A 223 16.17 5.99 27.43
C ARG A 223 15.88 4.90 28.46
N GLN A 224 14.66 4.85 29.00
CA GLN A 224 14.25 3.79 29.91
C GLN A 224 14.31 2.41 29.24
N ALA A 225 13.82 2.29 28.01
CA ALA A 225 13.90 1.04 27.25
C ALA A 225 15.34 0.64 26.90
N LEU A 226 16.22 1.62 26.61
CA LEU A 226 17.65 1.38 26.37
C LEU A 226 18.38 0.92 27.64
N LEU A 227 18.05 1.51 28.79
CA LEU A 227 18.60 1.13 30.10
C LEU A 227 18.22 -0.32 30.42
N ALA A 228 16.96 -0.70 30.23
CA ALA A 228 16.48 -2.07 30.45
C ALA A 228 17.18 -3.11 29.54
N LYS A 229 17.72 -2.69 28.39
CA LYS A 229 18.53 -3.51 27.49
C LYS A 229 20.04 -3.47 27.77
N GLY A 230 20.48 -2.80 28.84
CA GLY A 230 21.91 -2.69 29.20
C GLY A 230 22.74 -1.78 28.28
N LEU A 231 22.08 -0.96 27.46
CA LEU A 231 22.71 -0.08 26.46
C LEU A 231 23.04 1.32 27.01
N CYS A 232 23.00 1.49 28.32
CA CYS A 232 23.46 2.66 29.04
C CYS A 232 24.71 2.33 29.88
N THR A 233 25.52 3.34 30.19
CA THR A 233 26.61 3.26 31.17
C THR A 233 26.05 3.37 32.59
N ARG A 234 26.91 3.14 33.60
CA ARG A 234 26.57 3.35 35.02
C ARG A 234 26.10 4.78 35.34
N ASN A 235 26.48 5.76 34.51
CA ASN A 235 26.09 7.17 34.66
C ASN A 235 24.92 7.54 33.72
N ASN A 236 24.08 6.57 33.31
CA ASN A 236 22.95 6.78 32.40
C ASN A 236 23.28 7.37 31.01
N LYS A 237 24.54 7.30 30.56
CA LYS A 237 24.93 7.73 29.21
C LYS A 237 24.70 6.59 28.22
N ILE A 238 24.11 6.89 27.06
CA ILE A 238 23.83 5.87 26.03
C ILE A 238 25.12 5.41 25.36
N LYS A 239 25.30 4.09 25.24
CA LYS A 239 26.40 3.45 24.50
C LYS A 239 26.04 3.41 23.01
N LEU A 240 26.19 4.54 22.32
CA LEU A 240 25.74 4.70 20.92
C LEU A 240 26.34 3.67 19.95
N ASP A 241 27.62 3.31 20.10
CA ASP A 241 28.26 2.33 19.22
C ASP A 241 27.68 0.93 19.43
N ALA A 242 27.47 0.53 20.68
CA ALA A 242 26.81 -0.74 21.01
C ALA A 242 25.36 -0.76 20.51
N LEU A 243 24.61 0.33 20.69
CA LEU A 243 23.25 0.45 20.16
C LEU A 243 23.23 0.33 18.62
N ALA A 244 24.15 0.98 17.92
CA ALA A 244 24.23 0.91 16.47
C ALA A 244 24.52 -0.50 15.97
N ILE A 245 25.36 -1.28 16.67
CA ILE A 245 25.65 -2.69 16.36
C ILE A 245 24.39 -3.54 16.58
N GLU A 246 23.71 -3.38 17.72
CA GLU A 246 22.51 -4.15 18.05
C GLU A 246 21.34 -3.88 17.11
N VAL A 247 21.11 -2.61 16.74
CA VAL A 247 20.08 -2.24 15.74
C VAL A 247 20.41 -2.84 14.38
N ARG A 248 21.69 -2.80 13.95
CA ARG A 248 22.12 -3.44 12.69
C ARG A 248 21.88 -4.94 12.71
N ARG A 249 22.27 -5.62 13.78
CA ARG A 249 22.03 -7.06 13.96
C ARG A 249 20.53 -7.39 13.93
N TYR A 250 19.70 -6.58 14.58
CA TYR A 250 18.26 -6.80 14.60
C TYR A 250 17.61 -6.69 13.21
N TYR A 251 18.19 -5.91 12.30
CA TYR A 251 17.72 -5.71 10.92
C TYR A 251 18.68 -6.29 9.86
N GLU A 252 19.49 -7.31 10.20
CA GLU A 252 20.51 -7.84 9.28
C GLU A 252 19.94 -8.41 7.97
N ASP A 253 18.74 -9.01 8.02
CA ASP A 253 18.02 -9.52 6.84
C ASP A 253 17.21 -8.45 6.10
N PHE A 254 17.27 -7.18 6.53
CA PHE A 254 16.62 -6.07 5.84
C PHE A 254 17.45 -5.67 4.61
N SER A 255 17.13 -6.27 3.46
CA SER A 255 17.87 -6.12 2.21
C SER A 255 16.99 -5.59 1.07
N SER A 256 17.60 -4.91 0.09
CA SER A 256 16.90 -4.40 -1.12
C SER A 256 15.92 -3.25 -0.86
N PHE A 257 16.21 -2.41 0.14
CA PHE A 257 15.53 -1.12 0.33
C PHE A 257 16.39 0.04 -0.21
N GLU A 258 15.78 0.95 -0.97
CA GLU A 258 16.44 2.10 -1.61
C GLU A 258 17.23 2.99 -0.63
N HIS A 259 16.81 3.06 0.64
CA HIS A 259 17.52 3.81 1.69
C HIS A 259 18.15 2.90 2.76
N GLN A 260 18.45 1.65 2.42
CA GLN A 260 19.10 0.69 3.34
C GLN A 260 20.42 1.24 3.87
N ASP A 261 21.28 1.76 3.00
CA ASP A 261 22.59 2.31 3.39
C ASP A 261 22.48 3.48 4.37
N ARG A 262 21.39 4.26 4.27
CA ARG A 262 21.09 5.36 5.18
C ARG A 262 20.64 4.87 6.57
N LEU A 263 19.91 3.76 6.61
CA LEU A 263 19.33 3.21 7.84
C LEU A 263 20.26 2.24 8.57
N LEU A 264 21.14 1.56 7.84
CA LEU A 264 22.02 0.49 8.31
C LEU A 264 23.50 0.74 7.97
N SER A 265 23.94 2.01 7.92
CA SER A 265 25.28 2.44 7.50
C SER A 265 26.46 1.64 8.10
N SER A 266 27.61 1.70 7.42
CA SER A 266 28.77 0.83 7.65
C SER A 266 29.38 0.91 9.06
N GLN A 267 30.22 -0.07 9.42
CA GLN A 267 30.96 -0.07 10.71
C GLN A 267 31.84 1.17 10.92
N LYS A 268 32.26 1.87 9.87
CA LYS A 268 33.08 3.09 9.94
C LYS A 268 32.26 4.36 10.22
N GLU A 269 30.95 4.33 9.99
CA GLU A 269 30.04 5.46 10.26
C GLU A 269 28.88 4.98 11.15
N PRO A 270 28.93 5.22 12.48
CA PRO A 270 27.84 4.83 13.37
C PRO A 270 26.54 5.50 12.92
N LEU A 271 25.41 4.81 13.11
CA LEU A 271 24.07 5.25 12.68
C LEU A 271 23.74 6.63 13.26
N ARG A 272 24.08 7.69 12.51
CA ARG A 272 24.04 9.09 12.99
C ARG A 272 22.64 9.49 13.43
N TRP A 273 21.62 8.95 12.76
CA TRP A 273 20.22 9.18 13.07
C TRP A 273 19.82 8.70 14.48
N LEU A 274 20.49 7.69 15.06
CA LEU A 274 20.20 7.23 16.42
C LEU A 274 20.51 8.30 17.46
N ARG A 275 21.63 9.01 17.28
CA ARG A 275 21.98 10.15 18.14
C ARG A 275 20.93 11.25 18.03
N ASP A 276 20.46 11.54 16.81
CA ASP A 276 19.45 12.57 16.62
C ASP A 276 18.09 12.15 17.24
N VAL A 277 17.68 10.88 17.11
CA VAL A 277 16.43 10.37 17.67
C VAL A 277 16.44 10.33 19.21
N VAL A 278 17.58 9.98 19.83
CA VAL A 278 17.67 9.74 21.28
C VAL A 278 18.19 10.95 22.07
N ASP A 279 19.12 11.73 21.51
CA ASP A 279 19.77 12.85 22.22
C ASP A 279 19.45 14.25 21.65
N ARG A 280 19.02 14.36 20.38
CA ARG A 280 18.66 15.65 19.73
C ARG A 280 17.22 15.63 19.23
N SER A 281 16.34 15.33 20.18
CA SER A 281 14.94 15.02 19.94
C SER A 281 14.11 16.24 19.45
N ASP A 282 14.69 17.44 19.44
CA ASP A 282 14.13 18.68 18.89
C ASP A 282 14.15 18.74 17.35
N ARG A 283 14.95 17.88 16.69
CA ARG A 283 14.98 17.77 15.23
C ARG A 283 13.88 16.85 14.73
N ALA A 284 13.12 17.30 13.72
CA ALA A 284 12.16 16.41 13.04
C ALA A 284 12.91 15.39 12.19
N MET A 285 12.95 14.15 12.70
CA MET A 285 13.47 12.98 12.00
C MET A 285 12.37 12.30 11.21
N HIS A 286 12.74 11.67 10.10
CA HIS A 286 11.78 10.90 9.33
C HIS A 286 11.22 9.76 10.21
N PRO A 287 9.90 9.51 10.21
CA PRO A 287 9.30 8.52 11.10
C PRO A 287 9.92 7.12 11.00
N ILE A 288 10.43 6.75 9.82
CA ILE A 288 11.12 5.46 9.63
C ILE A 288 12.28 5.24 10.62
N CYS A 289 13.02 6.29 10.98
CA CYS A 289 14.10 6.21 11.96
C CYS A 289 13.54 5.87 13.34
N HIS A 290 12.44 6.51 13.72
CA HIS A 290 11.72 6.18 14.94
C HIS A 290 11.16 4.76 14.90
N LEU A 291 10.63 4.31 13.77
CA LEU A 291 10.08 2.96 13.62
C LEU A 291 11.15 1.87 13.72
N PHE A 292 12.37 2.10 13.22
CA PHE A 292 13.50 1.19 13.44
C PHE A 292 13.81 1.06 14.93
N LEU A 293 13.91 2.19 15.63
CA LEU A 293 14.18 2.17 17.06
C LEU A 293 13.02 1.57 17.86
N ILE A 294 11.77 1.89 17.51
CA ILE A 294 10.57 1.35 18.16
C ILE A 294 10.46 -0.16 17.93
N GLY A 295 10.70 -0.62 16.71
CA GLY A 295 10.72 -2.05 16.37
C GLY A 295 11.78 -2.82 17.15
N PHE A 296 12.95 -2.21 17.38
CA PHE A 296 14.01 -2.81 18.20
C PHE A 296 13.71 -2.79 19.71
N LEU A 297 13.17 -1.67 20.22
CA LEU A 297 12.95 -1.47 21.66
C LEU A 297 11.66 -2.12 22.18
N PHE A 298 10.56 -1.95 21.44
CA PHE A 298 9.21 -2.32 21.86
C PHE A 298 8.58 -3.41 20.99
N GLY A 299 9.05 -3.60 19.76
CA GLY A 299 8.55 -4.61 18.83
C GLY A 299 7.20 -4.29 18.17
N SER A 300 6.42 -3.35 18.72
CA SER A 300 5.14 -2.89 18.17
C SER A 300 4.84 -1.44 18.54
N ILE A 301 3.95 -0.80 17.78
CA ILE A 301 3.44 0.54 18.10
C ILE A 301 2.57 0.52 19.36
N ASP A 302 1.74 -0.51 19.56
CA ASP A 302 0.87 -0.60 20.73
C ASP A 302 1.66 -0.68 22.04
N ARG A 303 2.72 -1.49 22.08
CA ARG A 303 3.58 -1.54 23.27
C ARG A 303 4.26 -0.19 23.52
N PHE A 304 4.70 0.50 22.46
CA PHE A 304 5.26 1.84 22.59
C PHE A 304 4.24 2.84 23.15
N LYS A 305 2.99 2.80 22.69
CA LYS A 305 1.88 3.63 23.20
C LYS A 305 1.60 3.38 24.69
N GLN A 306 1.50 2.11 25.08
CA GLN A 306 1.25 1.74 26.48
C GLN A 306 2.34 2.30 27.40
N VAL A 307 3.61 2.21 27.00
CA VAL A 307 4.73 2.76 27.78
C VAL A 307 4.66 4.29 27.83
N LEU A 308 4.32 4.96 26.72
CA LEU A 308 4.12 6.41 26.72
C LEU A 308 3.05 6.84 27.74
N GLU A 309 1.88 6.21 27.70
CA GLU A 309 0.76 6.52 28.59
C GLU A 309 1.09 6.26 30.08
N GLN A 310 1.80 5.17 30.36
CA GLN A 310 2.27 4.84 31.71
C GLN A 310 3.26 5.89 32.25
N THR A 311 4.20 6.33 31.39
CA THR A 311 5.18 7.35 31.78
C THR A 311 4.54 8.71 31.97
N THR A 312 3.58 9.10 31.12
CA THR A 312 2.81 10.34 31.29
C THR A 312 2.08 10.37 32.63
N LYS A 313 1.34 9.30 32.97
CA LYS A 313 0.64 9.18 34.26
C LYS A 313 1.59 9.26 35.45
N SER A 314 2.75 8.61 35.35
CA SER A 314 3.77 8.60 36.41
C SER A 314 4.38 9.99 36.63
N GLN A 315 4.52 10.81 35.57
CA GLN A 315 5.01 12.19 35.68
C GLN A 315 3.94 13.13 36.24
N GLU A 316 2.66 12.96 35.87
CA GLU A 316 1.55 13.74 36.42
C GLU A 316 1.38 13.51 37.94
N LEU A 317 1.52 12.27 38.40
CA LEU A 317 1.49 11.90 39.82
C LEU A 317 2.68 12.46 40.65
N GLN A 318 3.79 12.85 40.01
CA GLN A 318 4.95 13.45 40.68
C GLN A 318 4.89 14.98 40.75
N VAL A 319 3.97 15.62 40.02
CA VAL A 319 3.80 17.09 39.99
C VAL A 319 2.81 17.58 41.06
N THR A 320 2.08 16.69 41.74
CA THR A 320 1.03 17.06 42.70
C THR A 320 1.48 17.46 44.11
N ASP A 321 2.78 17.56 44.41
CA ASP A 321 3.28 18.03 45.71
C ASP A 321 4.18 19.28 45.58
N VAL A 322 3.63 20.39 45.05
CA VAL A 322 3.95 21.78 45.46
C VAL A 322 2.74 22.67 45.10
N PRO A 323 2.18 23.47 46.03
CA PRO A 323 1.14 24.43 45.68
C PRO A 323 1.76 25.61 44.93
N ASN A 324 1.33 25.85 43.70
CA ASN A 324 1.44 27.18 43.13
C ASN A 324 0.16 27.52 42.37
N ALA A 325 -0.47 28.60 42.81
CA ALA A 325 -1.70 29.17 42.28
C ALA A 325 -1.53 29.59 40.82
N ASP A 326 -2.51 29.31 39.95
CA ASP A 326 -3.37 30.34 39.36
C ASP A 326 -4.47 29.74 38.42
N LYS A 327 -5.71 30.28 38.55
CA LYS A 327 -6.85 30.36 37.59
C LYS A 327 -7.47 29.05 37.05
N SER A 328 -8.79 28.78 37.11
CA SER A 328 -9.96 29.67 37.01
C SER A 328 -11.33 28.93 37.23
N HIS A 329 -12.29 29.68 37.78
CA HIS A 329 -13.77 29.53 37.96
C HIS A 329 -14.60 29.08 36.72
N HIS A 330 -15.88 28.63 36.69
CA HIS A 330 -17.05 28.43 37.59
C HIS A 330 -18.24 27.76 36.81
N LEU A 331 -19.26 27.22 37.48
CA LEU A 331 -20.66 26.99 37.00
C LEU A 331 -21.54 28.22 37.38
N LEU A 332 -22.58 28.61 36.60
CA LEU A 332 -23.88 29.27 36.96
C LEU A 332 -24.70 29.54 35.65
N VAL A 333 -25.97 29.14 35.46
CA VAL A 333 -27.26 29.79 35.83
C VAL A 333 -27.55 31.13 35.08
N ASP A 334 -28.73 31.22 34.43
CA ASP A 334 -29.35 32.33 33.65
C ASP A 334 -28.47 33.55 33.21
N HIS A 335 -28.04 33.50 31.94
CA HIS A 335 -27.00 34.33 31.30
C HIS A 335 -27.52 34.99 29.98
N PRO A 336 -26.97 36.13 29.52
CA PRO A 336 -27.34 36.81 28.25
C PRO A 336 -27.37 35.94 26.97
N ALA A 337 -26.76 34.76 26.99
CA ALA A 337 -26.68 33.77 25.90
C ALA A 337 -28.01 33.18 25.41
N ILE A 338 -29.01 33.04 26.28
CA ILE A 338 -30.30 32.44 25.94
C ILE A 338 -31.09 33.34 24.98
N LYS A 339 -30.84 34.65 25.04
CA LYS A 339 -31.52 35.70 24.29
C LYS A 339 -30.91 35.99 22.91
N ASP A 340 -29.80 35.33 22.53
CA ASP A 340 -29.15 35.54 21.24
C ASP A 340 -29.70 34.59 20.17
N GLY A 341 -30.39 35.17 19.18
CA GLY A 341 -31.05 34.46 18.09
C GLY A 341 -30.16 33.97 16.94
N SER A 342 -28.87 34.32 16.94
CA SER A 342 -27.87 33.86 15.97
C SER A 342 -27.17 32.58 16.43
N LYS A 343 -27.10 32.36 17.75
CA LYS A 343 -26.58 31.16 18.38
C LYS A 343 -27.55 30.00 18.14
N SER A 344 -27.08 28.76 18.15
CA SER A 344 -27.97 27.59 18.08
C SER A 344 -28.54 27.24 19.46
N CYS A 345 -29.65 26.50 19.53
CA CYS A 345 -30.27 26.15 20.82
C CYS A 345 -29.37 25.27 21.70
N ARG A 346 -28.24 24.79 21.17
CA ARG A 346 -27.20 24.10 21.92
C ARG A 346 -26.17 25.04 22.53
N LEU A 347 -25.81 26.09 21.81
CA LEU A 347 -24.85 27.10 22.28
C LEU A 347 -25.42 27.90 23.46
N ALA A 348 -26.70 28.24 23.39
CA ALA A 348 -27.37 28.95 24.48
C ALA A 348 -27.60 28.09 25.74
N ALA A 349 -27.62 26.75 25.62
CA ALA A 349 -27.78 25.82 26.74
C ALA A 349 -26.47 25.66 27.52
N SER A 350 -25.36 25.54 26.77
CA SER A 350 -24.00 25.56 27.29
C SER A 350 -23.69 26.81 28.12
N GLU A 351 -24.07 27.99 27.65
CA GLU A 351 -23.68 29.26 28.29
C GLU A 351 -24.55 29.67 29.49
N SER A 352 -25.63 28.95 29.79
CA SER A 352 -26.57 29.30 30.86
C SER A 352 -26.67 28.25 31.97
N GLY A 353 -25.94 27.14 31.87
CA GLY A 353 -26.02 26.02 32.81
C GLY A 353 -27.35 25.25 32.74
N LEU A 354 -28.07 25.31 31.61
CA LEU A 354 -29.40 24.73 31.41
C LEU A 354 -29.41 23.67 30.29
N SER A 355 -30.47 22.85 30.24
CA SER A 355 -30.60 21.82 29.20
C SER A 355 -30.96 22.39 27.81
N ILE A 356 -30.56 21.71 26.74
CA ILE A 356 -30.86 22.10 25.34
C ILE A 356 -32.36 22.22 25.08
N THR A 357 -33.14 21.31 25.64
CA THR A 357 -34.60 21.33 25.63
C THR A 357 -35.13 22.59 26.31
N THR A 358 -34.58 22.96 27.47
CA THR A 358 -34.91 24.22 28.17
C THR A 358 -34.55 25.45 27.32
N VAL A 359 -33.50 25.39 26.52
CA VAL A 359 -33.09 26.49 25.63
C VAL A 359 -33.87 26.57 24.34
N VAL A 360 -34.25 25.44 23.74
CA VAL A 360 -35.18 25.39 22.60
C VAL A 360 -36.54 25.95 23.03
N GLU A 361 -37.05 25.58 24.20
CA GLU A 361 -38.30 26.09 24.78
C GLU A 361 -38.22 27.59 25.12
N ARG A 362 -37.10 28.04 25.71
CA ARG A 362 -36.89 29.46 26.03
C ARG A 362 -36.75 30.33 24.78
N ARG A 363 -36.12 29.85 23.71
CA ARG A 363 -35.98 30.58 22.44
C ARG A 363 -37.27 30.64 21.63
N ARG A 364 -38.10 29.59 21.70
CA ARG A 364 -39.45 29.58 21.15
C ARG A 364 -40.35 30.62 21.83
N LYS A 365 -40.22 30.83 23.15
CA LYS A 365 -40.90 31.93 23.89
C LYS A 365 -40.35 33.34 23.57
N LEU A 366 -39.08 33.46 23.17
CA LEU A 366 -38.39 34.73 22.83
C LEU A 366 -38.47 35.10 21.33
N GLY A 367 -39.18 34.34 20.49
CA GLY A 367 -39.38 34.67 19.07
C GLY A 367 -38.18 34.42 18.16
N ILE A 368 -37.23 33.56 18.58
CA ILE A 368 -36.02 33.23 17.82
C ILE A 368 -36.28 31.98 16.95
N PRO A 369 -35.96 32.00 15.63
CA PRO A 369 -36.27 30.91 14.70
C PRO A 369 -35.57 29.58 15.03
N VAL A 370 -36.36 28.50 15.02
CA VAL A 370 -35.95 27.11 15.24
C VAL A 370 -36.55 26.27 14.11
N SER A 371 -35.74 25.50 13.38
CA SER A 371 -36.12 24.94 12.05
C SER A 371 -36.59 23.47 12.07
N GLU A 372 -37.65 23.13 11.30
CA GLU A 372 -38.32 21.80 11.16
C GLU A 372 -38.76 21.44 9.68
N ARG A 373 -39.41 20.26 9.43
CA ARG A 373 -39.32 19.39 8.20
C ARG A 373 -40.62 19.09 7.38
N ARG A 374 -40.50 18.40 6.20
CA ARG A 374 -41.42 18.11 5.02
C ARG A 374 -42.00 16.65 4.82
N LYS A 375 -42.96 16.54 3.84
CA LYS A 375 -43.71 15.44 3.10
C LYS A 375 -43.64 13.98 3.57
N HIS A 376 -44.84 13.42 3.84
CA HIS A 376 -45.11 12.20 4.58
C HIS A 376 -45.19 10.93 3.72
N LEU A 377 -44.27 10.00 3.96
CA LEU A 377 -44.59 8.57 3.90
C LEU A 377 -45.36 8.24 5.19
N TYR A 378 -46.34 7.33 5.12
CA TYR A 378 -47.05 6.89 6.32
C TYR A 378 -46.05 6.23 7.28
N PRO A 379 -46.02 6.65 8.57
CA PRO A 379 -45.01 6.20 9.53
C PRO A 379 -44.86 4.68 9.60
N ASP A 380 -45.96 3.96 9.49
CA ASP A 380 -45.99 2.49 9.64
C ASP A 380 -45.20 1.79 8.53
N VAL A 381 -45.33 2.25 7.29
CA VAL A 381 -44.58 1.73 6.13
C VAL A 381 -43.11 2.11 6.21
N VAL A 382 -42.79 3.32 6.69
CA VAL A 382 -41.39 3.73 6.91
C VAL A 382 -40.75 2.90 8.02
N ASN A 383 -41.48 2.61 9.10
CA ASN A 383 -41.00 1.78 10.20
C ASN A 383 -40.77 0.34 9.75
N ALA A 384 -41.66 -0.23 8.94
CA ALA A 384 -41.50 -1.56 8.38
C ALA A 384 -40.29 -1.65 7.43
N ILE A 385 -40.16 -0.70 6.49
CA ILE A 385 -38.99 -0.60 5.60
C ILE A 385 -37.71 -0.38 6.41
N ASN A 386 -37.74 0.44 7.47
CA ASN A 386 -36.57 0.65 8.34
C ASN A 386 -36.20 -0.64 9.09
N ALA A 387 -37.18 -1.43 9.55
CA ALA A 387 -36.93 -2.71 10.21
C ALA A 387 -36.25 -3.70 9.26
N ASP A 388 -36.70 -3.80 8.01
CA ASP A 388 -36.10 -4.73 7.04
C ASP A 388 -34.77 -4.21 6.47
N LEU A 389 -34.62 -2.88 6.37
CA LEU A 389 -33.32 -2.28 6.08
C LEU A 389 -32.31 -2.61 7.18
N LYS A 390 -32.75 -2.63 8.45
CA LYS A 390 -31.96 -3.04 9.62
C LYS A 390 -31.73 -4.54 9.72
N SER A 391 -32.56 -5.40 9.14
CA SER A 391 -32.29 -6.86 9.13
C SER A 391 -31.22 -7.25 8.10
N GLY A 392 -30.89 -6.36 7.15
CA GLY A 392 -29.90 -6.59 6.11
C GLY A 392 -30.48 -7.12 4.79
N GLU A 393 -31.79 -7.38 4.75
CA GLU A 393 -32.54 -7.95 3.62
C GLU A 393 -32.31 -7.20 2.31
N LYS A 394 -32.25 -7.88 1.15
CA LYS A 394 -31.84 -7.20 -0.10
C LYS A 394 -32.83 -6.09 -0.47
N ILE A 395 -32.31 -4.97 -0.99
CA ILE A 395 -33.10 -3.75 -1.24
C ILE A 395 -34.22 -4.00 -2.27
N ASP A 396 -33.97 -4.89 -3.23
CA ASP A 396 -34.94 -5.33 -4.23
C ASP A 396 -36.06 -6.21 -3.63
N VAL A 397 -35.79 -6.92 -2.55
CA VAL A 397 -36.78 -7.72 -1.80
C VAL A 397 -37.66 -6.79 -0.96
N ILE A 398 -37.05 -5.88 -0.19
CA ILE A 398 -37.77 -4.88 0.64
C ILE A 398 -38.71 -4.02 -0.23
N ALA A 399 -38.23 -3.58 -1.39
CA ALA A 399 -39.04 -2.79 -2.31
C ALA A 399 -40.29 -3.56 -2.79
N ARG A 400 -40.14 -4.87 -3.03
CA ARG A 400 -41.21 -5.75 -3.50
C ARG A 400 -42.23 -6.05 -2.41
N GLU A 401 -41.77 -6.34 -1.19
CA GLU A 401 -42.63 -6.70 -0.05
C GLU A 401 -43.46 -5.53 0.46
N HIS A 402 -42.90 -4.32 0.46
CA HIS A 402 -43.61 -3.11 0.92
C HIS A 402 -44.33 -2.35 -0.20
N ALA A 403 -44.38 -2.91 -1.41
CA ALA A 403 -45.00 -2.30 -2.58
C ALA A 403 -44.53 -0.84 -2.85
N VAL A 404 -43.24 -0.56 -2.61
CA VAL A 404 -42.61 0.75 -2.84
C VAL A 404 -41.55 0.66 -3.93
N SER A 405 -41.29 1.76 -4.63
CA SER A 405 -40.17 1.77 -5.59
C SER A 405 -38.83 1.61 -4.89
N ILE A 406 -37.89 0.91 -5.54
CA ILE A 406 -36.49 0.79 -5.09
C ILE A 406 -35.89 2.17 -4.77
N CYS A 407 -36.23 3.19 -5.57
CA CYS A 407 -35.81 4.58 -5.34
C CYS A 407 -36.33 5.18 -4.03
N SER A 408 -37.52 4.78 -3.56
CA SER A 408 -38.08 5.23 -2.28
C SER A 408 -37.39 4.55 -1.10
N VAL A 409 -37.04 3.27 -1.22
CA VAL A 409 -36.20 2.56 -0.25
C VAL A 409 -34.80 3.18 -0.17
N TYR A 410 -34.17 3.48 -1.31
CA TYR A 410 -32.90 4.22 -1.34
C TYR A 410 -33.03 5.64 -0.77
N ARG A 411 -34.17 6.32 -0.96
CA ARG A 411 -34.42 7.65 -0.37
C ARG A 411 -34.57 7.58 1.14
N ILE A 412 -35.30 6.59 1.66
CA ILE A 412 -35.44 6.31 3.10
C ILE A 412 -34.06 5.98 3.69
N LEU A 413 -33.32 5.07 3.05
CA LEU A 413 -31.96 4.68 3.43
C LEU A 413 -31.00 5.88 3.42
N ARG A 414 -31.07 6.76 2.41
CA ARG A 414 -30.26 7.99 2.32
C ARG A 414 -30.71 9.05 3.33
N SER A 415 -32.00 9.09 3.68
CA SER A 415 -32.56 10.05 4.65
C SER A 415 -32.31 9.66 6.11
N ASN A 416 -31.95 8.41 6.36
CA ASN A 416 -31.55 7.85 7.65
C ASN A 416 -30.11 7.31 7.56
N SER A 417 -29.13 8.21 7.68
CA SER A 417 -27.70 7.86 7.67
C SER A 417 -27.33 6.77 8.67
N ASP A 418 -28.03 6.70 9.80
CA ASP A 418 -27.83 5.70 10.84
C ASP A 418 -28.22 4.31 10.35
N ILE A 419 -29.35 4.19 9.64
CA ILE A 419 -29.80 2.91 9.07
C ILE A 419 -28.89 2.47 7.93
N ALA A 420 -28.39 3.39 7.11
CA ALA A 420 -27.39 3.08 6.09
C ALA A 420 -26.08 2.57 6.71
N THR A 421 -25.66 3.17 7.83
CA THR A 421 -24.47 2.78 8.57
C THR A 421 -24.67 1.44 9.29
N GLU A 422 -25.78 1.26 10.01
CA GLU A 422 -26.18 0.01 10.67
C GLU A 422 -26.25 -1.15 9.68
N ARG A 423 -26.85 -0.91 8.50
CA ARG A 423 -26.94 -1.90 7.43
C ARG A 423 -25.57 -2.27 6.86
N LEU A 424 -24.69 -1.28 6.65
CA LEU A 424 -23.31 -1.53 6.21
C LEU A 424 -22.55 -2.33 7.26
N VAL A 425 -22.70 -1.98 8.55
CA VAL A 425 -22.10 -2.70 9.68
C VAL A 425 -22.60 -4.14 9.71
N LEU A 426 -23.91 -4.39 9.58
CA LEU A 426 -24.48 -5.73 9.61
C LEU A 426 -24.04 -6.59 8.43
N LYS A 427 -24.04 -6.06 7.20
CA LYS A 427 -23.49 -6.79 6.04
C LYS A 427 -22.02 -7.13 6.23
N THR A 428 -21.26 -6.18 6.78
CA THR A 428 -19.85 -6.38 7.10
C THR A 428 -19.69 -7.49 8.15
N GLN A 429 -20.55 -7.54 9.18
CA GLN A 429 -20.54 -8.60 10.19
C GLN A 429 -20.98 -9.97 9.66
N GLN A 430 -21.99 -10.03 8.79
CA GLN A 430 -22.41 -11.27 8.12
C GLN A 430 -21.29 -11.84 7.25
N LEU A 431 -20.63 -10.96 6.48
CA LEU A 431 -19.50 -11.34 5.65
C LEU A 431 -18.31 -11.82 6.50
N LYS A 432 -18.00 -11.14 7.61
CA LYS A 432 -17.01 -11.59 8.60
C LYS A 432 -17.35 -12.98 9.10
N THR A 433 -18.58 -13.21 9.55
CA THR A 433 -19.03 -14.50 10.08
C THR A 433 -18.86 -15.63 9.08
N ARG A 434 -19.25 -15.42 7.81
CA ARG A 434 -19.03 -16.40 6.74
C ARG A 434 -17.54 -16.70 6.51
N LYS A 435 -16.71 -15.65 6.44
CA LYS A 435 -15.28 -15.78 6.22
C LYS A 435 -14.56 -16.46 7.39
N ARG A 436 -15.02 -16.22 8.63
CA ARG A 436 -14.57 -16.94 9.83
C ARG A 436 -14.81 -18.44 9.70
N LEU A 437 -16.02 -18.84 9.29
CA LEU A 437 -16.38 -20.24 9.08
C LEU A 437 -15.53 -20.91 7.99
N GLU A 438 -15.31 -20.23 6.87
CA GLU A 438 -14.42 -20.70 5.80
C GLU A 438 -12.98 -20.92 6.32
N TRP A 439 -12.48 -20.03 7.19
CA TRP A 439 -11.12 -20.13 7.72
C TRP A 439 -10.96 -21.24 8.74
N MET A 440 -11.97 -21.44 9.60
CA MET A 440 -12.01 -22.57 10.52
C MET A 440 -11.99 -23.90 9.77
N ALA A 441 -12.78 -24.05 8.71
CA ALA A 441 -12.76 -25.25 7.87
C ALA A 441 -11.38 -25.49 7.20
N LEU A 442 -10.66 -24.42 6.86
CA LEU A 442 -9.32 -24.52 6.27
C LEU A 442 -8.26 -24.93 7.31
N ILE A 443 -8.39 -24.46 8.56
CA ILE A 443 -7.56 -24.90 9.67
C ILE A 443 -7.82 -26.38 9.98
N ASP A 444 -9.08 -26.80 10.03
CA ASP A 444 -9.46 -28.18 10.37
C ASP A 444 -8.95 -29.20 9.33
N SER A 445 -8.90 -28.80 8.05
CA SER A 445 -8.42 -29.67 6.97
C SER A 445 -6.88 -29.76 6.88
N GLU A 446 -6.13 -28.73 7.28
CA GLU A 446 -4.68 -28.62 7.00
C GLU A 446 -3.80 -28.33 8.23
N GLY A 447 -4.38 -28.26 9.44
CA GLY A 447 -3.70 -27.86 10.68
C GLY A 447 -2.44 -28.64 11.04
N ARG A 448 -2.27 -29.87 10.50
CA ARG A 448 -1.07 -30.70 10.69
C ARG A 448 0.17 -30.18 9.96
N ASN A 449 0.01 -29.48 8.84
CA ASN A 449 1.11 -28.89 8.04
C ASN A 449 1.55 -27.51 8.56
N GLY A 450 0.89 -27.05 9.63
CA GLY A 450 1.14 -25.80 10.31
C GLY A 450 0.54 -24.57 9.63
N LEU A 451 0.44 -23.49 10.40
CA LEU A 451 -0.22 -22.25 10.00
C LEU A 451 0.30 -21.62 8.71
N ASN A 452 1.56 -21.85 8.36
CA ASN A 452 2.12 -21.32 7.13
C ASN A 452 1.54 -22.02 5.89
N ALA A 453 1.21 -23.32 5.98
CA ALA A 453 0.56 -24.06 4.90
C ALA A 453 -0.93 -23.64 4.73
N VAL A 454 -1.63 -23.47 5.85
CA VAL A 454 -3.01 -22.94 5.90
C VAL A 454 -3.06 -21.54 5.26
N ARG A 455 -2.11 -20.66 5.62
CA ARG A 455 -1.97 -19.31 5.02
C ARG A 455 -1.63 -19.35 3.53
N ALA A 456 -0.78 -20.27 3.10
CA ALA A 456 -0.41 -20.38 1.69
C ALA A 456 -1.57 -20.86 0.81
N ARG A 457 -2.41 -21.78 1.32
CA ARG A 457 -3.57 -22.31 0.58
C ARG A 457 -4.78 -21.38 0.61
N GLY A 458 -5.02 -20.74 1.75
CA GLY A 458 -6.13 -19.80 1.96
C GLY A 458 -5.66 -18.35 1.95
N LEU A 459 -4.71 -17.98 1.07
CA LEU A 459 -4.07 -16.66 1.04
C LEU A 459 -5.10 -15.53 1.00
N ASP A 460 -6.07 -15.64 0.10
CA ASP A 460 -7.11 -14.65 -0.16
C ASP A 460 -8.07 -14.53 1.03
N LEU A 461 -8.39 -15.66 1.65
CA LEU A 461 -9.26 -15.74 2.82
C LEU A 461 -8.59 -15.18 4.08
N PHE A 462 -7.33 -15.56 4.31
CA PHE A 462 -6.47 -15.02 5.36
C PHE A 462 -6.34 -13.50 5.22
N ALA A 463 -6.01 -13.04 4.03
CA ALA A 463 -5.89 -11.64 3.66
C ALA A 463 -7.16 -10.84 3.96
N TRP A 464 -8.32 -11.39 3.58
CA TRP A 464 -9.61 -10.76 3.81
C TRP A 464 -9.90 -10.63 5.33
N LEU A 465 -9.72 -11.72 6.09
CA LEU A 465 -9.92 -11.73 7.54
C LEU A 465 -8.91 -10.85 8.28
N TYR A 466 -7.67 -10.77 7.79
CA TYR A 466 -6.65 -9.94 8.41
C TYR A 466 -6.98 -8.44 8.36
N ARG A 467 -7.64 -7.97 7.30
CA ARG A 467 -8.10 -6.57 7.17
C ARG A 467 -9.40 -6.27 7.89
N ASN A 468 -10.35 -7.20 7.77
CA ASN A 468 -11.72 -6.95 8.17
C ASN A 468 -12.00 -7.47 9.58
N ASP A 469 -11.16 -8.37 10.12
CA ASP A 469 -11.41 -9.12 11.35
C ASP A 469 -10.11 -9.59 12.05
N GLN A 470 -9.16 -8.65 12.18
CA GLN A 470 -7.79 -8.94 12.59
C GLN A 470 -7.68 -9.58 13.98
N ASP A 471 -8.44 -9.08 14.96
CA ASP A 471 -8.38 -9.55 16.34
C ASP A 471 -8.85 -11.00 16.47
N TRP A 472 -9.94 -11.34 15.78
CA TRP A 472 -10.42 -12.72 15.71
C TRP A 472 -9.38 -13.65 15.08
N LEU A 473 -8.81 -13.26 13.94
CA LEU A 473 -7.83 -14.06 13.21
C LEU A 473 -6.52 -14.27 13.99
N LYS A 474 -6.03 -13.23 14.69
CA LYS A 474 -4.83 -13.31 15.53
C LYS A 474 -5.04 -14.29 16.69
N ASN A 475 -6.17 -14.17 17.39
CA ASN A 475 -6.51 -15.04 18.52
C ASN A 475 -6.63 -16.51 18.09
N GLU A 476 -7.26 -16.78 16.95
CA GLU A 476 -7.45 -18.14 16.47
C GLU A 476 -6.14 -18.77 15.93
N ASN A 477 -5.30 -17.97 15.25
CA ASN A 477 -3.99 -18.44 14.80
C ASN A 477 -3.03 -18.69 15.97
N LEU A 478 -3.08 -17.88 17.04
CA LEU A 478 -2.26 -18.10 18.23
C LEU A 478 -2.56 -19.45 18.88
N ARG A 479 -3.84 -19.83 18.96
CA ARG A 479 -4.26 -21.17 19.43
C ARG A 479 -3.63 -22.29 18.61
N CYS A 480 -3.53 -22.12 17.29
CA CYS A 480 -2.96 -23.12 16.38
C CYS A 480 -1.41 -23.13 16.34
N GLN A 481 -0.73 -22.04 16.70
CA GLN A 481 0.74 -21.89 16.53
C GLN A 481 1.55 -22.53 17.66
N VAL A 482 0.97 -22.65 18.85
CA VAL A 482 1.54 -23.40 19.99
C VAL A 482 1.82 -24.87 19.60
N VAL A 483 1.10 -25.39 18.61
CA VAL A 483 1.19 -26.79 18.17
C VAL A 483 2.40 -27.08 17.24
N THR A 484 3.04 -26.08 16.60
CA THR A 484 3.91 -26.30 15.39
C THR A 484 5.42 -26.02 15.48
N ARG A 485 5.96 -25.33 16.51
CA ARG A 485 7.36 -24.82 16.57
C ARG A 485 8.49 -25.87 16.83
N ARG A 486 8.61 -26.96 16.06
CA ARG A 486 9.64 -28.01 16.30
C ARG A 486 10.73 -28.30 15.16
N GLY A 487 11.18 -27.41 14.21
CA GLY A 487 12.54 -27.51 13.49
C GLY A 487 12.99 -26.85 12.08
N ILE A 488 14.29 -26.36 11.91
CA ILE A 488 15.43 -26.50 10.85
C ILE A 488 15.75 -25.58 9.52
N SER A 489 17.05 -25.50 8.94
CA SER A 489 17.72 -24.70 7.76
C SER A 489 18.92 -25.36 6.83
N ARG A 490 19.34 -24.94 5.54
CA ARG A 490 20.42 -25.53 4.54
C ARG A 490 20.78 -24.86 3.08
N ILE A 491 21.98 -24.98 2.38
CA ILE A 491 22.32 -25.12 0.83
C ILE A 491 23.85 -25.01 0.33
N ASP A 492 24.30 -25.75 -0.75
CA ASP A 492 25.67 -25.90 -1.41
C ASP A 492 25.81 -25.52 -2.96
N TRP A 493 26.97 -25.04 -3.47
CA TRP A 493 27.19 -24.43 -4.82
C TRP A 493 28.10 -25.18 -5.82
N LEU A 494 29.14 -25.90 -5.40
CA LEU A 494 30.09 -26.54 -6.33
C LEU A 494 29.42 -27.64 -7.15
N SER A 495 28.53 -28.38 -6.48
CA SER A 495 27.67 -29.41 -7.08
C SER A 495 26.83 -28.86 -8.24
N ARG A 496 26.47 -27.57 -8.22
CA ARG A 496 25.62 -26.95 -9.25
C ARG A 496 26.36 -26.63 -10.55
N ASP A 497 27.59 -26.11 -10.53
CA ASP A 497 28.31 -25.72 -11.77
C ASP A 497 28.60 -26.94 -12.66
N PHE A 498 29.00 -28.05 -12.05
CA PHE A 498 29.27 -29.29 -12.75
C PHE A 498 28.03 -29.89 -13.43
N LEU A 499 26.88 -29.84 -12.77
CA LEU A 499 25.63 -30.37 -13.32
C LEU A 499 25.17 -29.55 -14.54
N PHE A 500 25.30 -28.23 -14.51
CA PHE A 500 24.88 -27.38 -15.62
C PHE A 500 25.76 -27.54 -16.87
N SER A 501 27.07 -27.64 -16.74
CA SER A 501 27.96 -27.79 -17.90
C SER A 501 27.72 -29.10 -18.65
N LYS A 502 27.51 -30.20 -17.93
CA LYS A 502 27.16 -31.51 -18.53
C LYS A 502 25.84 -31.45 -19.29
N SER A 503 24.86 -30.73 -18.73
CA SER A 503 23.52 -30.62 -19.31
C SER A 503 23.51 -29.86 -20.65
N VAL A 504 24.43 -28.91 -20.87
CA VAL A 504 24.55 -28.18 -22.16
C VAL A 504 24.77 -29.13 -23.34
N VAL A 505 25.70 -30.09 -23.20
CA VAL A 505 26.08 -30.99 -24.29
C VAL A 505 24.91 -31.89 -24.68
N THR A 506 24.21 -32.43 -23.69
CA THR A 506 23.01 -33.26 -23.90
C THR A 506 21.92 -32.49 -24.63
N VAL A 507 21.59 -31.29 -24.15
CA VAL A 507 20.52 -30.46 -24.71
C VAL A 507 20.81 -30.04 -26.15
N VAL A 508 22.05 -29.63 -26.46
CA VAL A 508 22.40 -29.24 -27.83
C VAL A 508 22.38 -30.44 -28.78
N GLY A 509 22.80 -31.61 -28.32
CA GLY A 509 22.72 -32.84 -29.10
C GLY A 509 21.29 -33.20 -29.48
N GLU A 510 20.33 -33.03 -28.56
CA GLU A 510 18.90 -33.23 -28.83
C GLU A 510 18.35 -32.19 -29.82
N MET A 511 18.65 -30.91 -29.62
CA MET A 511 18.20 -29.82 -30.51
C MET A 511 18.66 -30.02 -31.96
N ARG A 512 19.83 -30.62 -32.19
CA ARG A 512 20.36 -30.87 -33.54
C ARG A 512 19.61 -31.98 -34.30
N LYS A 513 18.89 -32.87 -33.61
CA LYS A 513 18.12 -33.96 -34.24
C LYS A 513 16.82 -33.50 -34.89
N GLU A 514 16.33 -32.31 -34.56
CA GLU A 514 15.08 -31.76 -35.08
C GLU A 514 15.20 -31.20 -36.51
N LYS A 515 14.49 -31.82 -37.47
CA LYS A 515 14.51 -31.42 -38.91
C LYS A 515 14.05 -29.97 -39.18
N LYS A 516 13.19 -29.40 -38.33
CA LYS A 516 12.72 -28.00 -38.43
C LYS A 516 13.11 -27.13 -37.23
N ARG A 517 14.32 -27.33 -36.71
CA ARG A 517 14.84 -26.57 -35.56
C ARG A 517 15.01 -25.07 -35.81
N ARG A 518 14.91 -24.31 -34.72
CA ARG A 518 15.33 -22.90 -34.63
C ARG A 518 16.84 -22.81 -34.41
N ARG A 519 17.42 -21.61 -34.58
CA ARG A 519 18.85 -21.36 -34.33
C ARG A 519 19.21 -21.67 -32.89
N ILE A 520 20.25 -22.49 -32.67
CA ILE A 520 20.73 -22.84 -31.33
C ILE A 520 21.63 -21.71 -30.81
N SER A 521 21.06 -20.72 -30.10
CA SER A 521 21.82 -19.62 -29.49
C SER A 521 22.15 -19.89 -28.02
N LYS A 522 23.14 -19.18 -27.45
CA LYS A 522 23.48 -19.23 -26.01
C LYS A 522 22.26 -19.02 -25.12
N THR A 523 21.43 -18.05 -25.48
CA THR A 523 20.18 -17.72 -24.79
C THR A 523 19.15 -18.84 -24.90
N MET A 524 19.08 -19.53 -26.04
CA MET A 524 18.19 -20.68 -26.22
C MET A 524 18.61 -21.86 -25.34
N ILE A 525 19.92 -22.14 -25.25
CA ILE A 525 20.47 -23.19 -24.39
C ILE A 525 20.22 -22.86 -22.91
N LEU A 526 20.53 -21.64 -22.46
CA LEU A 526 20.32 -21.19 -21.07
C LEU A 526 18.86 -21.24 -20.64
N ARG A 527 17.94 -20.86 -21.54
CA ARG A 527 16.51 -20.94 -21.32
C ARG A 527 16.04 -22.38 -21.15
N HIS A 528 16.59 -23.29 -21.95
CA HIS A 528 16.26 -24.70 -21.85
C HIS A 528 16.78 -25.34 -20.55
N LEU A 529 17.89 -24.84 -20.00
CA LEU A 529 18.46 -25.27 -18.71
C LEU A 529 17.87 -24.55 -17.49
N GLY A 530 17.00 -23.55 -17.67
CA GLY A 530 16.39 -22.78 -16.56
C GLY A 530 17.38 -21.96 -15.73
N CYS A 531 18.60 -21.72 -16.23
CA CYS A 531 19.69 -21.10 -15.47
C CYS A 531 20.13 -19.74 -16.04
N GLU A 532 19.32 -19.10 -16.89
CA GLU A 532 19.60 -17.80 -17.52
C GLU A 532 20.00 -16.73 -16.49
N VAL A 533 19.27 -16.62 -15.38
CA VAL A 533 19.56 -15.65 -14.30
C VAL A 533 20.81 -16.03 -13.50
N LEU A 534 21.16 -17.32 -13.42
CA LEU A 534 22.30 -17.80 -12.66
C LEU A 534 23.62 -17.44 -13.34
N LEU A 535 23.71 -17.55 -14.67
CA LEU A 535 24.90 -17.11 -15.39
C LEU A 535 25.06 -15.59 -15.33
N HIS A 536 23.96 -14.83 -15.31
CA HIS A 536 24.01 -13.36 -15.18
C HIS A 536 24.39 -12.89 -13.75
N LYS A 537 23.95 -13.57 -12.69
CA LYS A 537 24.23 -13.18 -11.28
C LYS A 537 25.46 -13.83 -10.66
N PHE A 538 25.78 -15.05 -11.08
CA PHE A 538 26.83 -15.88 -10.51
C PHE A 538 27.80 -16.35 -11.59
N SER A 539 28.00 -15.50 -12.60
CA SER A 539 28.88 -15.75 -13.76
C SER A 539 30.25 -16.26 -13.35
N ASP A 540 30.79 -15.71 -12.26
CA ASP A 540 32.13 -16.00 -11.76
C ASP A 540 32.19 -17.35 -11.00
N LYS A 541 31.04 -17.81 -10.49
CA LYS A 541 30.89 -19.11 -9.82
C LYS A 541 30.54 -20.24 -10.80
N LEU A 542 30.40 -19.93 -12.10
CA LEU A 542 29.96 -20.88 -13.13
C LEU A 542 30.86 -20.89 -14.40
N PRO A 543 32.20 -21.06 -14.26
CA PRO A 543 33.13 -20.99 -15.40
C PRO A 543 32.93 -22.13 -16.40
N ARG A 544 32.55 -23.33 -15.93
CA ARG A 544 32.38 -24.51 -16.80
C ARG A 544 31.17 -24.37 -17.71
N LEU A 545 30.07 -23.85 -17.19
CA LEU A 545 28.87 -23.57 -17.97
C LEU A 545 29.14 -22.57 -19.10
N ARG A 546 29.93 -21.51 -18.83
CA ARG A 546 30.24 -20.47 -19.82
C ARG A 546 30.97 -21.02 -21.04
N SER A 547 32.01 -21.82 -20.81
CA SER A 547 32.82 -22.41 -21.89
C SER A 547 31.99 -23.34 -22.79
N ALA A 548 31.11 -24.15 -22.20
CA ALA A 548 30.23 -25.05 -22.95
C ALA A 548 29.24 -24.29 -23.87
N LEU A 549 28.75 -23.12 -23.44
CA LEU A 549 27.82 -22.31 -24.23
C LEU A 549 28.47 -21.67 -25.47
N GLU A 550 29.73 -21.24 -25.37
CA GLU A 550 30.47 -20.70 -26.51
C GLU A 550 30.66 -21.75 -27.60
N LEU A 551 31.15 -22.93 -27.22
CA LEU A 551 31.51 -24.00 -28.16
C LEU A 551 30.31 -24.55 -28.94
N HIS A 552 29.13 -24.59 -28.32
CA HIS A 552 27.98 -25.30 -28.87
C HIS A 552 26.90 -24.39 -29.48
N SER A 553 27.05 -23.06 -29.36
CA SER A 553 26.12 -22.10 -29.95
C SER A 553 26.43 -21.80 -31.42
N GLU A 554 25.39 -21.62 -32.23
CA GLU A 554 25.51 -21.33 -33.65
C GLU A 554 25.48 -19.83 -33.94
N THR A 555 26.27 -19.41 -34.92
CA THR A 555 26.20 -18.09 -35.53
C THR A 555 24.97 -17.96 -36.45
N ALA A 556 24.60 -16.72 -36.79
CA ALA A 556 23.49 -16.47 -37.72
C ALA A 556 23.78 -17.04 -39.13
N PHE A 557 25.06 -17.03 -39.52
CA PHE A 557 25.52 -17.51 -40.81
C PHE A 557 25.45 -19.04 -40.91
N GLU A 558 25.93 -19.77 -39.89
CA GLU A 558 25.86 -21.24 -39.83
C GLU A 558 24.41 -21.74 -39.85
N TYR A 559 23.50 -21.08 -39.14
CA TYR A 559 22.09 -21.43 -39.18
C TYR A 559 21.44 -21.19 -40.55
N ASN A 560 21.86 -20.14 -41.27
CA ASN A 560 21.37 -19.90 -42.62
C ASN A 560 21.89 -20.94 -43.63
N LYS A 561 23.13 -21.44 -43.47
CA LYS A 561 23.64 -22.57 -44.26
C LYS A 561 22.76 -23.81 -44.10
N TYR A 562 22.48 -24.21 -42.85
CA TYR A 562 21.59 -25.34 -42.55
C TYR A 562 20.22 -25.21 -43.26
N ARG A 563 19.63 -24.01 -43.26
CA ARG A 563 18.34 -23.77 -43.91
C ARG A 563 18.40 -23.87 -45.43
N ILE A 564 19.50 -23.43 -46.04
CA ILE A 564 19.75 -23.54 -47.48
C ILE A 564 19.91 -25.00 -47.87
N GLU A 565 20.73 -25.75 -47.14
CA GLU A 565 20.96 -27.19 -47.38
C GLU A 565 19.66 -27.96 -47.31
N ARG A 566 18.89 -27.78 -46.23
CA ARG A 566 17.58 -28.42 -46.08
C ARG A 566 16.63 -28.05 -47.22
N ALA A 567 16.57 -26.78 -47.61
CA ALA A 567 15.69 -26.33 -48.69
C ALA A 567 16.09 -26.94 -50.04
N ILE A 568 17.38 -27.11 -50.31
CA ILE A 568 17.87 -27.76 -51.52
C ILE A 568 17.52 -29.25 -51.50
N ASP A 569 17.81 -29.95 -50.40
CA ASP A 569 17.52 -31.37 -50.23
C ASP A 569 16.03 -31.68 -50.37
N GLU A 570 15.16 -30.86 -49.79
CA GLU A 570 13.70 -30.97 -49.91
C GLU A 570 13.21 -30.69 -51.34
N LEU A 571 13.85 -29.77 -52.08
CA LEU A 571 13.46 -29.46 -53.45
C LEU A 571 13.95 -30.50 -54.47
N LEU A 572 15.08 -31.14 -54.21
CA LEU A 572 15.64 -32.19 -55.07
C LEU A 572 14.77 -33.45 -55.12
N THR A 573 13.87 -33.67 -54.16
CA THR A 573 12.89 -34.77 -54.25
C THR A 573 11.83 -34.53 -55.33
N THR A 574 11.66 -33.28 -55.77
CA THR A 574 10.58 -32.88 -56.72
C THR A 574 11.14 -32.35 -58.04
N TYR A 575 12.33 -31.77 -58.03
CA TYR A 575 12.93 -31.10 -59.17
C TYR A 575 14.37 -31.58 -59.37
N ALA A 576 14.71 -32.02 -60.58
CA ALA A 576 16.08 -32.40 -60.93
C ALA A 576 17.08 -31.24 -60.77
N PHE A 577 16.64 -30.00 -61.03
CA PHE A 577 17.47 -28.80 -60.82
C PHE A 577 16.64 -27.61 -60.32
N PRO A 578 16.60 -27.36 -58.99
CA PRO A 578 15.78 -26.28 -58.45
C PRO A 578 16.36 -24.88 -58.76
N ALA A 579 15.52 -24.01 -59.29
CA ALA A 579 15.87 -22.60 -59.55
C ALA A 579 16.18 -21.85 -58.25
N MET A 580 17.12 -20.89 -58.30
CA MET A 580 17.62 -20.18 -57.11
C MET A 580 16.52 -19.41 -56.35
N TRP A 581 15.56 -18.83 -57.08
CA TRP A 581 14.42 -18.14 -56.46
C TRP A 581 13.51 -19.09 -55.67
N LYS A 582 13.38 -20.37 -56.07
CA LYS A 582 12.64 -21.39 -55.33
C LYS A 582 13.36 -21.76 -54.04
N ILE A 583 14.69 -21.93 -54.09
CA ILE A 583 15.52 -22.21 -52.92
C ILE A 583 15.42 -21.06 -51.92
N LYS A 584 15.52 -19.81 -52.38
CA LYS A 584 15.37 -18.62 -51.52
C LYS A 584 14.00 -18.57 -50.84
N ARG A 585 12.93 -18.85 -51.59
CA ARG A 585 11.56 -18.89 -51.07
C ARG A 585 11.38 -20.02 -50.05
N HIS A 586 11.91 -21.22 -50.33
CA HIS A 586 11.77 -22.40 -49.49
C HIS A 586 12.63 -22.34 -48.21
N ALA A 587 13.83 -21.77 -48.31
CA ALA A 587 14.71 -21.54 -47.16
C ALA A 587 14.12 -20.49 -46.20
N GLY A 588 13.31 -19.55 -46.69
CA GLY A 588 12.60 -18.54 -45.90
C GLY A 588 13.52 -17.46 -45.28
N ILE A 589 14.66 -17.19 -45.91
CA ILE A 589 15.67 -16.25 -45.41
C ILE A 589 15.32 -14.84 -45.90
N ARG A 590 15.11 -13.90 -44.97
CA ARG A 590 14.75 -12.50 -45.29
C ARG A 590 15.91 -11.72 -45.91
N ASN A 591 17.08 -11.78 -45.28
CA ASN A 591 18.30 -11.09 -45.74
C ASN A 591 19.20 -12.09 -46.46
N TRP A 592 19.16 -12.07 -47.80
CA TRP A 592 19.93 -12.97 -48.65
C TRP A 592 21.18 -12.25 -49.16
N SER A 593 22.34 -12.55 -48.57
CA SER A 593 23.63 -11.96 -48.94
C SER A 593 24.28 -12.69 -50.12
N GLU A 594 25.26 -12.04 -50.75
CA GLU A 594 26.06 -12.63 -51.82
C GLU A 594 26.81 -13.89 -51.37
N ALA A 595 27.33 -13.90 -50.14
CA ALA A 595 27.94 -15.10 -49.54
C ALA A 595 26.97 -16.29 -49.44
N LEU A 596 25.68 -16.03 -49.19
CA LEU A 596 24.65 -17.09 -49.18
C LEU A 596 24.28 -17.53 -50.61
N THR A 597 24.33 -16.62 -51.59
CA THR A 597 24.16 -16.96 -53.01
C THR A 597 25.26 -17.90 -53.48
N SER A 598 26.54 -17.57 -53.21
CA SER A 598 27.69 -18.40 -53.57
C SER A 598 27.63 -19.76 -52.87
N TYR A 599 27.25 -19.79 -51.59
CA TYR A 599 27.08 -21.03 -50.84
C TYR A 599 25.96 -21.91 -51.43
N ALA A 600 24.78 -21.34 -51.69
CA ALA A 600 23.65 -22.05 -52.26
C ALA A 600 23.95 -22.58 -53.66
N ALA A 601 24.67 -21.82 -54.49
CA ALA A 601 25.08 -22.25 -55.82
C ALA A 601 26.05 -23.44 -55.76
N SER A 602 27.07 -23.36 -54.89
CA SER A 602 28.04 -24.43 -54.67
C SER A 602 27.39 -25.71 -54.13
N TYR A 603 26.55 -25.60 -53.09
CA TYR A 603 25.87 -26.75 -52.49
C TYR A 603 24.84 -27.38 -53.43
N ARG A 604 24.11 -26.57 -54.20
CA ARG A 604 23.19 -27.08 -55.24
C ARG A 604 23.95 -27.86 -56.30
N ALA A 605 25.07 -27.32 -56.80
CA ALA A 605 25.88 -27.99 -57.82
C ALA A 605 26.45 -29.32 -57.31
N SER A 606 26.97 -29.37 -56.09
CA SER A 606 27.51 -30.62 -55.52
C SER A 606 26.45 -31.70 -55.33
N ARG A 607 25.22 -31.33 -54.92
CA ARG A 607 24.12 -32.29 -54.75
C ARG A 607 23.56 -32.79 -56.08
N CYS A 608 23.46 -31.95 -57.10
CA CYS A 608 22.96 -32.35 -58.42
C CYS A 608 23.93 -33.26 -59.20
N CYS A 609 25.25 -33.08 -59.05
CA CYS A 609 26.26 -33.95 -59.68
C CYS A 609 26.33 -35.36 -59.06
N LEU A 610 25.84 -35.55 -57.84
CA LEU A 610 25.80 -36.85 -57.13
C LEU A 610 24.54 -37.68 -57.44
N SER A 611 23.58 -37.11 -58.18
CA SER A 611 22.29 -37.71 -58.52
C SER A 611 22.18 -38.16 -59.98
N HIS A 612 23.29 -38.17 -60.73
CA HIS A 612 23.40 -38.72 -62.08
C HIS A 612 24.24 -40.00 -62.10
#